data_AF-A0A7K2VHP0-F1
#
_entry.id   AF-A0A7K2VHP0-F1
#
_cell.length_a   1.000
_cell.length_b   1.000
_cell.length_c   1.000
_cell.angle_alpha   90.00
_cell.angle_beta   90.00
_cell.angle_gamma   90.00
#
_symmetry.space_group_name_H-M   'P 1'
#
loop_
_entity.id
_entity.type
_entity.pdbx_description
1 polymer ?
#
loop_
_entity_poly.entity_id
_entity_poly.type
_entity_poly.pdbx_seq_one_letter_code
_entity_poly.pdbx_strand_id
1 'polypeptide(L)'
;TAASGHTPVPTKQNGIPTNFPHTKQGAESAAANYAVALGSAEMFDTGWRHQIVDTVYASDIAAAKQSAMDRAYSDERFLANIGLAKDGSAPKGETFISRTIPVGTKTTASAQDSATVEVWYTSLFGLSGETSKNPVSESWYTTTYQLRWTDGDWKITDFQQKDGPVPVGRDQRASTANDMTKAVEEFGGFTYAR
;
A
#
# COMPACT_ATOMS: atom_id res chain seq x y z
N THR A 1 -14.03 14.67 11.37
CA THR A 1 -14.39 13.27 11.73
C THR A 1 -13.74 12.94 13.05
N ALA A 2 -14.40 12.17 13.93
CA ALA A 2 -13.76 11.70 15.16
C ALA A 2 -12.74 10.60 14.83
N ALA A 3 -11.65 10.51 15.60
CA ALA A 3 -10.76 9.35 15.51
C ALA A 3 -11.56 8.08 15.81
N SER A 4 -11.43 7.07 14.95
CA SER A 4 -12.10 5.78 15.11
C SER A 4 -11.03 4.71 15.18
N GLY A 5 -11.11 3.81 16.17
CA GLY A 5 -10.14 2.74 16.36
C GLY A 5 -10.74 1.64 17.23
N HIS A 6 -10.52 0.40 16.82
CA HIS A 6 -10.73 -0.78 17.64
C HIS A 6 -9.38 -1.45 17.90
N THR A 7 -9.34 -2.36 18.87
CA THR A 7 -8.17 -3.22 19.08
C THR A 7 -7.74 -3.83 17.74
N PRO A 8 -6.45 -3.71 17.37
CA PRO A 8 -5.92 -4.35 16.17
C PRO A 8 -6.26 -5.84 16.13
N VAL A 9 -6.55 -6.37 14.94
CA VAL A 9 -6.73 -7.81 14.79
C VAL A 9 -5.43 -8.53 15.16
N PRO A 10 -5.50 -9.64 15.92
CA PRO A 10 -4.30 -10.39 16.29
C PRO A 10 -3.77 -11.26 15.14
N THR A 11 -4.60 -11.51 14.12
CA THR A 11 -4.31 -12.41 13.01
C THR A 11 -3.60 -11.70 11.87
N LYS A 12 -2.58 -12.35 11.34
CA LYS A 12 -1.82 -11.91 10.17
C LYS A 12 -1.57 -13.09 9.24
N GLN A 13 -1.62 -12.83 7.95
CA GLN A 13 -1.15 -13.74 6.90
C GLN A 13 0.00 -13.03 6.19
N ASN A 14 1.20 -13.63 6.21
CA ASN A 14 2.41 -13.05 5.60
C ASN A 14 2.70 -11.61 6.07
N GLY A 15 2.45 -11.31 7.35
CA GLY A 15 2.65 -9.98 7.92
C GLY A 15 1.51 -8.98 7.67
N ILE A 16 0.56 -9.31 6.78
CA ILE A 16 -0.62 -8.50 6.47
C ILE A 16 -1.75 -8.86 7.45
N PRO A 17 -2.35 -7.88 8.16
CA PRO A 17 -3.50 -8.15 9.03
C PRO A 17 -4.69 -8.70 8.25
N THR A 18 -5.36 -9.71 8.81
CA THR A 18 -6.53 -10.40 8.22
C THR A 18 -7.58 -10.71 9.28
N ASN A 19 -8.73 -11.23 8.86
CA ASN A 19 -9.90 -11.55 9.69
C ASN A 19 -10.46 -10.32 10.41
N PHE A 20 -10.62 -9.23 9.66
CA PHE A 20 -11.25 -8.02 10.19
C PHE A 20 -12.70 -8.31 10.57
N PRO A 21 -13.29 -7.64 11.58
CA PRO A 21 -14.68 -7.90 11.95
C PRO A 21 -15.66 -7.67 10.77
N HIS A 22 -16.76 -8.44 10.73
CA HIS A 22 -17.82 -8.27 9.73
C HIS A 22 -18.67 -7.02 10.03
N THR A 23 -18.06 -5.85 9.92
CA THR A 23 -18.66 -4.56 10.19
C THR A 23 -18.13 -3.53 9.21
N LYS A 24 -18.85 -2.40 9.09
CA LYS A 24 -18.40 -1.23 8.34
C LYS A 24 -16.98 -0.78 8.74
N GLN A 25 -16.71 -0.76 10.04
CA GLN A 25 -15.39 -0.38 10.54
C GLN A 25 -14.34 -1.45 10.21
N GLY A 26 -14.68 -2.73 10.25
CA GLY A 26 -13.79 -3.79 9.79
C GLY A 26 -13.41 -3.64 8.31
N ALA A 27 -14.36 -3.28 7.45
CA ALA A 27 -14.10 -3.01 6.04
C ALA A 27 -13.13 -1.85 5.84
N GLU A 28 -13.30 -0.76 6.60
CA GLU A 28 -12.39 0.38 6.58
C GLU A 28 -10.99 0.02 7.09
N SER A 29 -10.88 -0.80 8.14
CA SER A 29 -9.60 -1.31 8.62
C SER A 29 -8.92 -2.21 7.58
N ALA A 30 -9.68 -3.09 6.92
CA ALA A 30 -9.18 -3.93 5.84
C ALA A 30 -8.64 -3.09 4.68
N ALA A 31 -9.42 -2.12 4.19
CA ALA A 31 -9.00 -1.24 3.11
C ALA A 31 -7.70 -0.49 3.42
N ALA A 32 -7.56 0.07 4.63
CA ALA A 32 -6.35 0.78 5.03
C ALA A 32 -5.11 -0.14 5.05
N ASN A 33 -5.23 -1.33 5.65
CA ASN A 33 -4.11 -2.27 5.76
C ASN A 33 -3.74 -2.90 4.42
N TYR A 34 -4.73 -3.20 3.57
CA TYR A 34 -4.47 -3.69 2.22
C TYR A 34 -3.84 -2.63 1.33
N ALA A 35 -4.19 -1.34 1.49
CA ALA A 35 -3.53 -0.24 0.80
C ALA A 35 -2.04 -0.11 1.19
N VAL A 36 -1.69 -0.39 2.45
CA VAL A 36 -0.28 -0.46 2.89
C VAL A 36 0.45 -1.59 2.18
N ALA A 37 -0.11 -2.80 2.18
CA ALA A 37 0.51 -3.96 1.52
C ALA A 37 0.65 -3.77 0.00
N LEU A 38 -0.39 -3.28 -0.68
CA LEU A 38 -0.39 -3.07 -2.13
C LEU A 38 0.50 -1.90 -2.58
N GLY A 39 0.87 -0.99 -1.67
CA GLY A 39 1.77 0.13 -1.95
C GLY A 39 3.20 -0.09 -1.44
N SER A 40 3.54 -1.30 -1.01
CA SER A 40 4.82 -1.61 -0.39
C SER A 40 5.92 -1.96 -1.40
N ALA A 41 7.18 -1.92 -0.98
CA ALA A 41 8.32 -2.30 -1.82
C ALA A 41 8.27 -3.78 -2.22
N GLU A 42 7.66 -4.62 -1.38
CA GLU A 42 7.46 -6.05 -1.60
C GLU A 42 6.61 -6.36 -2.84
N MET A 43 5.78 -5.43 -3.32
CA MET A 43 5.07 -5.60 -4.60
C MET A 43 6.01 -5.68 -5.81
N PHE A 44 7.25 -5.21 -5.69
CA PHE A 44 8.26 -5.27 -6.74
C PHE A 44 9.02 -6.60 -6.74
N ASP A 45 8.99 -7.36 -5.64
CA ASP A 45 9.43 -8.76 -5.61
C ASP A 45 8.27 -9.67 -6.06
N THR A 46 8.55 -10.59 -6.98
CA THR A 46 7.48 -11.42 -7.57
C THR A 46 6.85 -12.39 -6.57
N GLY A 47 7.67 -13.01 -5.70
CA GLY A 47 7.16 -13.97 -4.72
C GLY A 47 6.29 -13.29 -3.67
N TRP A 48 6.75 -12.14 -3.15
CA TRP A 48 5.97 -11.36 -2.20
C TRP A 48 4.72 -10.75 -2.83
N ARG A 49 4.79 -10.25 -4.07
CA ARG A 49 3.63 -9.73 -4.79
C ARG A 49 2.51 -10.77 -4.89
N HIS A 50 2.83 -12.02 -5.24
CA HIS A 50 1.83 -13.08 -5.31
C HIS A 50 1.19 -13.33 -3.95
N GLN A 51 1.99 -13.41 -2.88
CA GLN A 51 1.48 -13.57 -1.52
C GLN A 51 0.57 -12.41 -1.08
N ILE A 52 0.92 -11.16 -1.42
CA ILE A 52 0.09 -9.99 -1.12
C ILE A 52 -1.23 -10.10 -1.87
N VAL A 53 -1.20 -10.36 -3.19
CA VAL A 53 -2.40 -10.44 -4.03
C VAL A 53 -3.35 -11.53 -3.53
N ASP A 54 -2.83 -12.72 -3.24
CA ASP A 54 -3.62 -13.84 -2.73
C ASP A 54 -4.23 -13.56 -1.35
N THR A 55 -3.57 -12.73 -0.54
CA THR A 55 -4.05 -12.39 0.80
C THR A 55 -5.17 -11.36 0.75
N VAL A 56 -5.09 -10.36 -0.12
CA VAL A 56 -5.97 -9.17 -0.07
C VAL A 56 -7.15 -9.22 -1.03
N TYR A 57 -7.04 -9.93 -2.15
CA TYR A 57 -8.13 -10.06 -3.13
C TYR A 57 -9.02 -11.26 -2.84
N ALA A 58 -10.26 -11.20 -3.31
CA ALA A 58 -11.14 -12.36 -3.26
C ALA A 58 -10.63 -13.45 -4.22
N SER A 59 -10.81 -14.72 -3.86
CA SER A 59 -10.19 -15.87 -4.55
C SER A 59 -10.59 -15.99 -6.03
N ASP A 60 -11.83 -15.64 -6.38
CA ASP A 60 -12.35 -15.56 -7.75
C ASP A 60 -11.77 -14.39 -8.58
N ILE A 61 -11.14 -13.40 -7.93
CA ILE A 61 -10.53 -12.22 -8.55
C ILE A 61 -8.99 -12.29 -8.55
N ALA A 62 -8.40 -12.97 -7.57
CA ALA A 62 -6.95 -12.96 -7.29
C ALA A 62 -6.11 -13.32 -8.52
N ALA A 63 -6.43 -14.40 -9.24
CA ALA A 63 -5.66 -14.84 -10.41
C ALA A 63 -5.61 -13.78 -11.55
N ALA A 64 -6.73 -13.10 -11.80
CA ALA A 64 -6.80 -12.05 -12.81
C ALA A 64 -6.00 -10.81 -12.39
N LYS A 65 -6.11 -10.40 -11.10
CA LYS A 65 -5.35 -9.27 -10.56
C LYS A 65 -3.85 -9.59 -10.49
N GLN A 66 -3.45 -10.79 -10.10
CA GLN A 66 -2.06 -11.23 -10.13
C GLN A 66 -1.46 -11.09 -11.52
N SER A 67 -2.13 -11.64 -12.54
CA SER A 67 -1.66 -11.56 -13.93
C SER A 67 -1.50 -10.11 -14.41
N ALA A 68 -2.40 -9.21 -14.00
CA ALA A 68 -2.31 -7.80 -14.33
C ALA A 68 -1.16 -7.10 -13.60
N MET A 69 -0.99 -7.39 -12.31
CA MET A 69 0.07 -6.82 -11.49
C MET A 69 1.46 -7.34 -11.88
N ASP A 70 1.59 -8.62 -12.28
CA ASP A 70 2.84 -9.15 -12.82
C ASP A 70 3.29 -8.39 -14.07
N ARG A 71 2.36 -8.08 -14.98
CA ARG A 71 2.68 -7.26 -16.16
C ARG A 71 3.10 -5.85 -15.79
N ALA A 72 2.47 -5.25 -14.79
CA ALA A 72 2.77 -3.87 -14.39
C ALA A 72 4.10 -3.76 -13.62
N TYR A 73 4.33 -4.64 -12.64
CA TYR A 73 5.48 -4.57 -11.73
C TYR A 73 6.73 -5.26 -12.27
N SER A 74 6.63 -6.06 -13.34
CA SER A 74 7.78 -6.65 -14.02
C SER A 74 8.05 -6.04 -15.40
N ASP A 75 7.40 -4.92 -15.75
CA ASP A 75 7.73 -4.18 -16.97
C ASP A 75 9.14 -3.57 -16.86
N GLU A 76 10.05 -4.01 -17.72
CA GLU A 76 11.46 -3.60 -17.65
C GLU A 76 11.66 -2.09 -17.84
N ARG A 77 10.80 -1.43 -18.63
CA ARG A 77 10.91 0.02 -18.87
C ARG A 77 10.46 0.78 -17.63
N PHE A 78 9.37 0.36 -17.01
CA PHE A 78 8.90 0.91 -15.75
C PHE A 78 9.95 0.76 -14.65
N LEU A 79 10.48 -0.46 -14.44
CA LEU A 79 11.52 -0.72 -13.44
C LEU A 79 12.77 0.14 -13.68
N ALA A 80 13.24 0.22 -14.92
CA ALA A 80 14.39 1.07 -15.27
C ALA A 80 14.12 2.56 -15.01
N ASN A 81 12.90 3.05 -15.30
CA ASN A 81 12.53 4.45 -15.06
C ASN A 81 12.56 4.81 -13.57
N ILE A 82 12.17 3.89 -12.68
CA ILE A 82 12.23 4.09 -11.24
C ILE A 82 13.58 3.68 -10.62
N GLY A 83 14.52 3.20 -11.43
CA GLY A 83 15.91 2.92 -11.04
C GLY A 83 16.15 1.53 -10.46
N LEU A 84 15.21 0.60 -10.63
CA LEU A 84 15.33 -0.77 -10.15
C LEU A 84 15.92 -1.71 -11.22
N ALA A 85 16.51 -2.80 -10.76
CA ALA A 85 16.90 -3.91 -11.61
C ALA A 85 15.67 -4.69 -12.10
N LYS A 86 15.89 -5.61 -13.05
CA LYS A 86 14.82 -6.40 -13.69
C LYS A 86 14.04 -7.30 -12.71
N ASP A 87 14.67 -7.66 -11.60
CA ASP A 87 14.06 -8.45 -10.52
C ASP A 87 13.38 -7.59 -9.45
N GLY A 88 13.32 -6.26 -9.65
CA GLY A 88 12.75 -5.31 -8.69
C GLY A 88 13.71 -4.89 -7.57
N SER A 89 14.97 -5.36 -7.57
CA SER A 89 15.94 -4.98 -6.55
C SER A 89 16.53 -3.58 -6.78
N ALA A 90 16.86 -2.90 -5.67
CA ALA A 90 17.54 -1.62 -5.69
C ALA A 90 19.03 -1.78 -6.09
N PRO A 91 19.65 -0.77 -6.74
CA PRO A 91 21.08 -0.75 -6.98
C PRO A 91 21.89 -0.87 -5.68
N LYS A 92 23.12 -1.40 -5.79
CA LYS A 92 24.01 -1.55 -4.63
C LYS A 92 24.28 -0.19 -3.97
N GLY A 93 24.02 -0.09 -2.66
CA GLY A 93 24.21 1.13 -1.88
C GLY A 93 23.00 2.07 -1.88
N GLU A 94 21.90 1.65 -2.52
CA GLU A 94 20.63 2.37 -2.50
C GLU A 94 19.54 1.51 -1.86
N THR A 95 18.58 2.17 -1.21
CA THR A 95 17.41 1.53 -0.60
C THR A 95 16.17 1.99 -1.35
N PHE A 96 15.43 1.04 -1.91
CA PHE A 96 14.15 1.33 -2.54
C PHE A 96 13.05 1.47 -1.49
N ILE A 97 12.28 2.55 -1.63
CA ILE A 97 11.24 2.94 -0.71
C ILE A 97 9.96 3.05 -1.52
N SER A 98 8.98 2.23 -1.14
CA SER A 98 7.59 2.36 -1.55
C SER A 98 6.76 2.13 -0.31
N ARG A 99 6.14 3.19 0.21
CA ARG A 99 5.36 3.16 1.46
C ARG A 99 4.07 3.93 1.27
N THR A 100 2.94 3.26 1.42
CA THR A 100 1.63 3.89 1.56
C THR A 100 1.36 4.20 3.03
N ILE A 101 0.97 5.43 3.34
CA ILE A 101 0.63 5.89 4.70
C ILE A 101 -0.83 6.39 4.71
N PRO A 102 -1.80 5.52 5.09
CA PRO A 102 -3.18 5.93 5.25
C PRO A 102 -3.33 7.09 6.24
N VAL A 103 -4.00 8.15 5.81
CA VAL A 103 -4.32 9.32 6.64
C VAL A 103 -5.77 9.24 7.12
N GLY A 104 -6.65 8.63 6.32
CA GLY A 104 -8.03 8.40 6.72
C GLY A 104 -8.79 7.48 5.78
N THR A 105 -9.88 6.93 6.30
CA THR A 105 -10.82 6.08 5.55
C THR A 105 -12.23 6.64 5.61
N LYS A 106 -13.01 6.38 4.57
CA LYS A 106 -14.43 6.75 4.51
C LYS A 106 -15.20 5.70 3.72
N THR A 107 -16.11 4.99 4.39
CA THR A 107 -17.09 4.16 3.68
C THR A 107 -18.08 5.04 2.91
N THR A 108 -18.23 4.80 1.61
CA THR A 108 -19.19 5.49 0.73
C THR A 108 -20.43 4.66 0.44
N ALA A 109 -20.34 3.33 0.54
CA ALA A 109 -21.48 2.41 0.44
C ALA A 109 -21.26 1.18 1.33
N SER A 110 -22.33 0.62 1.90
CA SER A 110 -22.27 -0.62 2.67
C SER A 110 -23.58 -1.38 2.58
N ALA A 111 -23.48 -2.69 2.40
CA ALA A 111 -24.56 -3.66 2.56
C ALA A 111 -24.10 -4.75 3.55
N GLN A 112 -24.84 -5.86 3.64
CA GLN A 112 -24.49 -6.96 4.53
C GLN A 112 -23.09 -7.49 4.23
N ASP A 113 -22.84 -8.00 3.02
CA ASP A 113 -21.56 -8.66 2.66
C ASP A 113 -20.70 -7.83 1.69
N SER A 114 -20.96 -6.53 1.54
CA SER A 114 -20.20 -5.67 0.63
C SER A 114 -20.00 -4.26 1.18
N ALA A 115 -18.85 -3.66 0.92
CA ALA A 115 -18.57 -2.28 1.26
C ALA A 115 -17.76 -1.57 0.16
N THR A 116 -17.94 -0.27 0.03
CA THR A 116 -17.07 0.60 -0.76
C THR A 116 -16.40 1.58 0.18
N VAL A 117 -15.07 1.58 0.20
CA VAL A 117 -14.25 2.38 1.12
C VAL A 117 -13.25 3.21 0.34
N GLU A 118 -13.26 4.52 0.57
CA GLU A 118 -12.18 5.41 0.15
C GLU A 118 -11.08 5.42 1.21
N VAL A 119 -9.82 5.29 0.78
CA VAL A 119 -8.62 5.46 1.59
C VAL A 119 -7.86 6.66 1.02
N TRP A 120 -7.74 7.72 1.82
CA TRP A 120 -6.91 8.89 1.51
C TRP A 120 -5.55 8.71 2.18
N TYR A 121 -4.47 8.81 1.41
CA TYR A 121 -3.13 8.51 1.89
C TYR A 121 -2.08 9.38 1.20
N THR A 122 -0.95 9.49 1.88
CA THR A 122 0.31 9.94 1.28
C THR A 122 1.20 8.73 1.03
N SER A 123 2.08 8.81 0.03
CA SER A 123 3.06 7.78 -0.27
C SER A 123 4.46 8.34 -0.33
N LEU A 124 5.43 7.60 0.21
CA LEU A 124 6.85 7.83 -0.03
C LEU A 124 7.33 6.85 -1.11
N PHE A 125 7.90 7.37 -2.19
CA PHE A 125 8.35 6.56 -3.32
C PHE A 125 9.70 7.04 -3.86
N GLY A 126 10.65 6.12 -4.06
CA GLY A 126 11.93 6.41 -4.70
C GLY A 126 13.10 5.63 -4.09
N LEU A 127 14.31 6.06 -4.40
CA LEU A 127 15.57 5.49 -3.96
C LEU A 127 16.28 6.47 -3.02
N SER A 128 16.70 5.98 -1.85
CA SER A 128 17.64 6.69 -0.98
C SER A 128 19.04 6.12 -1.16
N GLY A 129 20.06 6.98 -1.05
CA GLY A 129 21.47 6.64 -1.29
C GLY A 129 22.18 7.77 -2.02
N GLU A 130 23.49 7.93 -1.81
CA GLU A 130 24.25 9.09 -2.32
C GLU A 130 24.27 9.19 -3.86
N THR A 131 24.11 8.06 -4.54
CA THR A 131 24.12 7.96 -6.01
C THR A 131 22.73 7.97 -6.63
N SER A 132 21.66 8.03 -5.82
CA SER A 132 20.29 7.94 -6.30
C SER A 132 19.97 9.05 -7.29
N LYS A 133 19.42 8.66 -8.43
CA LYS A 133 18.88 9.58 -9.46
C LYS A 133 17.36 9.73 -9.38
N ASN A 134 16.72 8.92 -8.54
CA ASN A 134 15.28 8.92 -8.31
C ASN A 134 15.05 9.16 -6.82
N PRO A 135 15.27 10.39 -6.32
CA PRO A 135 15.17 10.68 -4.89
C PRO A 135 13.75 10.39 -4.37
N VAL A 136 13.66 10.03 -3.10
CA VAL A 136 12.38 9.78 -2.43
C VAL A 136 11.51 11.03 -2.48
N SER A 137 10.30 10.89 -3.02
CA SER A 137 9.31 11.95 -3.11
C SER A 137 8.03 11.56 -2.38
N GLU A 138 7.26 12.58 -2.01
CA GLU A 138 5.92 12.43 -1.45
C GLU A 138 4.87 12.60 -2.56
N SER A 139 3.80 11.82 -2.52
CA SER A 139 2.64 11.99 -3.39
C SER A 139 1.35 11.66 -2.64
N TRP A 140 0.24 12.28 -3.04
CA TRP A 140 -1.04 12.18 -2.35
C TRP A 140 -2.10 11.58 -3.27
N TYR A 141 -2.84 10.61 -2.75
CA TYR A 141 -3.84 9.86 -3.51
C TYR A 141 -5.08 9.55 -2.67
N THR A 142 -6.17 9.27 -3.37
CA THR A 142 -7.35 8.60 -2.80
C THR A 142 -7.63 7.34 -3.63
N THR A 143 -7.66 6.18 -2.97
CA THR A 143 -8.10 4.92 -3.61
C THR A 143 -9.46 4.50 -3.07
N THR A 144 -10.39 4.23 -3.96
CA THR A 144 -11.69 3.63 -3.67
C THR A 144 -11.58 2.12 -3.84
N TYR A 145 -11.74 1.36 -2.77
CA TYR A 145 -11.79 -0.09 -2.76
C TYR A 145 -13.23 -0.58 -2.71
N GLN A 146 -13.56 -1.54 -3.57
CA GLN A 146 -14.75 -2.37 -3.44
C GLN A 146 -14.35 -3.65 -2.70
N LEU A 147 -15.07 -3.94 -1.61
CA LEU A 147 -14.81 -5.04 -0.71
C LEU A 147 -16.02 -5.98 -0.66
N ARG A 148 -15.75 -7.27 -0.55
CA ARG A 148 -16.74 -8.32 -0.27
C ARG A 148 -16.32 -9.08 0.99
N TRP A 149 -17.28 -9.35 1.85
CA TRP A 149 -17.10 -10.26 2.98
C TRP A 149 -17.17 -11.69 2.48
N THR A 150 -16.10 -12.46 2.67
CA THR A 150 -16.01 -13.85 2.23
C THR A 150 -14.96 -14.58 3.06
N ASP A 151 -15.19 -15.88 3.32
CA ASP A 151 -14.24 -16.74 4.04
C ASP A 151 -13.75 -16.18 5.39
N GLY A 152 -14.62 -15.41 6.08
CA GLY A 152 -14.33 -14.85 7.40
C GLY A 152 -13.54 -13.53 7.38
N ASP A 153 -13.38 -12.89 6.23
CA ASP A 153 -12.63 -11.64 6.09
C ASP A 153 -13.21 -10.70 5.03
N TRP A 154 -12.83 -9.43 5.06
CA TRP A 154 -13.07 -8.50 3.95
C TRP A 154 -12.00 -8.71 2.89
N LYS A 155 -12.40 -8.86 1.62
CA LYS A 155 -11.48 -9.02 0.47
C LYS A 155 -11.79 -8.03 -0.63
N ILE A 156 -10.75 -7.56 -1.32
CA ILE A 156 -10.87 -6.63 -2.45
C ILE A 156 -11.43 -7.37 -3.66
N THR A 157 -12.46 -6.79 -4.27
CA THR A 157 -12.98 -7.23 -5.57
C THR A 157 -12.57 -6.28 -6.67
N ASP A 158 -12.45 -4.98 -6.36
CA ASP A 158 -11.95 -3.99 -7.31
C ASP A 158 -11.38 -2.74 -6.61
N PHE A 159 -10.62 -1.95 -7.34
CA PHE A 159 -10.14 -0.66 -6.85
C PHE A 159 -10.00 0.37 -7.97
N GLN A 160 -10.14 1.64 -7.62
CA GLN A 160 -9.85 2.76 -8.49
C GLN A 160 -9.12 3.85 -7.71
N GLN A 161 -8.01 4.34 -8.25
CA GLN A 161 -7.23 5.41 -7.67
C GLN A 161 -7.47 6.73 -8.42
N LYS A 162 -7.37 7.83 -7.69
CA LYS A 162 -7.22 9.19 -8.22
C LYS A 162 -6.17 9.96 -7.43
N ASP A 163 -5.64 11.01 -8.03
CA ASP A 163 -4.75 11.95 -7.36
C ASP A 163 -5.49 12.73 -6.26
N GLY A 164 -4.76 13.02 -5.19
CA GLY A 164 -5.17 13.91 -4.11
C GLY A 164 -6.40 13.46 -3.31
N PRO A 165 -7.01 14.38 -2.54
CA PRO A 165 -6.63 15.78 -2.39
C PRO A 165 -5.23 15.96 -1.79
N VAL A 166 -4.51 17.00 -2.21
CA VAL A 166 -3.16 17.32 -1.75
C VAL A 166 -3.23 18.47 -0.74
N PRO A 167 -2.77 18.29 0.52
CA PRO A 167 -2.66 19.40 1.46
C PRO A 167 -1.71 20.48 0.94
N VAL A 168 -1.90 21.73 1.39
CA VAL A 168 -0.97 22.81 1.07
C VAL A 168 0.39 22.49 1.69
N GLY A 169 1.41 22.33 0.84
CA GLY A 169 2.79 22.16 1.27
C GLY A 169 3.30 23.40 2.00
N ARG A 170 4.11 23.19 3.04
CA ARG A 170 4.94 24.25 3.63
C ARG A 170 6.30 24.25 2.96
N ASP A 171 7.00 25.39 2.98
CA ASP A 171 8.41 25.44 2.60
C ASP A 171 9.26 24.67 3.63
N GLN A 172 9.47 23.39 3.37
CA GLN A 172 10.40 22.54 4.12
C GLN A 172 11.58 22.21 3.23
N ARG A 173 12.79 22.39 3.77
CA ARG A 173 14.01 21.96 3.07
C ARG A 173 14.00 20.43 2.97
N ALA A 174 14.19 19.92 1.76
CA ALA A 174 14.36 18.49 1.55
C ALA A 174 15.56 17.95 2.35
N SER A 175 15.36 16.83 3.03
CA SER A 175 16.40 16.10 3.76
C SER A 175 17.48 15.57 2.82
N THR A 176 18.66 15.25 3.35
CA THR A 176 19.70 14.60 2.54
C THR A 176 19.33 13.15 2.24
N ALA A 177 19.95 12.55 1.22
CA ALA A 177 19.76 11.14 0.92
C ALA A 177 20.14 10.23 2.11
N ASN A 178 21.17 10.61 2.87
CA ASN A 178 21.59 9.88 4.07
C ASN A 178 20.55 9.96 5.19
N ASP A 179 19.95 11.14 5.41
CA ASP A 179 18.87 11.28 6.39
C ASP A 179 17.66 10.41 6.01
N MET A 180 17.33 10.32 4.72
CA MET A 180 16.24 9.46 4.23
C MET A 180 16.56 7.97 4.39
N THR A 181 17.79 7.54 4.10
CA THR A 181 18.22 6.16 4.33
C THR A 181 18.08 5.80 5.82
N LYS A 182 18.60 6.64 6.72
CA LYS A 182 18.46 6.42 8.17
C LYS A 182 17.00 6.37 8.61
N ALA A 183 16.16 7.28 8.13
CA ALA A 183 14.75 7.27 8.47
C ALA A 183 14.08 5.94 8.05
N VAL A 184 14.48 5.37 6.92
CA VAL A 184 13.91 4.12 6.41
C VAL A 184 14.37 2.92 7.21
N GLU A 185 15.64 2.91 7.64
CA GLU A 185 16.22 1.86 8.48
C GLU A 185 15.73 1.91 9.93
N GLU A 186 15.54 3.11 10.49
CA GLU A 186 15.21 3.31 11.91
C GLU A 186 13.70 3.38 12.16
N PHE A 187 12.91 3.91 11.21
CA PHE A 187 11.44 3.91 11.29
C PHE A 187 10.86 2.73 10.52
N GLY A 188 10.64 1.63 11.25
CA GLY A 188 9.96 0.44 10.75
C GLY A 188 8.55 0.75 10.22
N GLY A 189 8.13 -0.01 9.21
CA GLY A 189 6.78 0.10 8.66
C GLY A 189 5.70 -0.31 9.66
N PHE A 190 4.51 0.27 9.52
CA PHE A 190 3.37 -0.13 10.33
C PHE A 190 2.87 -1.52 9.92
N THR A 191 2.68 -2.40 10.90
CA THR A 191 2.03 -3.70 10.69
C THR A 191 0.52 -3.65 10.94
N TYR A 192 -0.01 -2.48 11.28
CA TYR A 192 -1.44 -2.18 11.39
C TYR A 192 -1.65 -0.67 11.17
N ALA A 193 -2.54 -0.30 10.24
CA ALA A 193 -2.61 1.06 9.70
C ALA A 193 -3.85 1.87 10.12
N ARG A 194 -4.50 1.52 11.25
CA ARG A 194 -5.68 2.22 11.75
C ARG A 194 -5.78 2.24 13.28
#